data_AF-A0A7K2M4R7-F1
#
_entry.id   AF-A0A7K2M4R7-F1
#
_cell.length_a   1.000
_cell.length_b   1.000
_cell.length_c   1.000
_cell.angle_alpha   90.00
_cell.angle_beta   90.00
_cell.angle_gamma   90.00
#
_symmetry.space_group_name_H-M   'P 1'
#
loop_
_entity.id
_entity.type
_entity.pdbx_description
1 polymer ?
#
loop_
_entity_poly.entity_id
_entity_poly.type
_entity_poly.pdbx_seq_one_letter_code
_entity_poly.pdbx_strand_id
1 'polypeptide(L)'
;ALAVRAERVLETAAAHGYRRLVLGAWGCGVFRNDPARVAEAFRAQLAPGGRFADAFEQVVFGVLDRTPGNVVREAFARAFA
;
A
#
# COMPACT_ATOMS: atom_id res chain seq x y z
N ALA A 1 9.80 -0.32 11.24
CA ALA A 1 8.49 -0.73 11.80
C ALA A 1 7.38 -0.78 10.74
N LEU A 2 7.11 0.31 10.01
CA LEU A 2 6.05 0.35 8.98
C LEU A 2 6.19 -0.74 7.90
N ALA A 3 7.36 -0.82 7.25
CA ALA A 3 7.62 -1.80 6.18
C ALA A 3 7.40 -3.25 6.64
N VAL A 4 7.96 -3.63 7.79
CA VAL A 4 7.77 -4.97 8.38
C VAL A 4 6.29 -5.26 8.61
N ARG A 5 5.50 -4.29 9.10
CA ARG A 5 4.06 -4.52 9.30
C ARG A 5 3.29 -4.61 7.98
N ALA A 6 3.63 -3.80 6.98
CA ALA A 6 3.03 -3.89 5.65
C ALA A 6 3.28 -5.28 5.04
N GLU A 7 4.50 -5.80 5.16
CA GLU A 7 4.84 -7.17 4.77
C GLU A 7 3.96 -8.20 5.50
N ARG A 8 3.82 -8.12 6.83
CA ARG A 8 2.98 -9.07 7.59
C ARG A 8 1.50 -9.02 7.23
N VAL A 9 0.98 -7.85 6.85
CA VAL A 9 -0.40 -7.72 6.32
C VAL A 9 -0.55 -8.50 5.02
N LEU A 10 0.39 -8.33 4.09
CA LEU A 10 0.38 -9.06 2.81
C LEU A 10 0.60 -10.56 3.03
N GLU A 11 1.51 -10.94 3.92
CA GLU A 11 1.78 -12.33 4.28
C GLU A 11 0.53 -13.03 4.83
N THR A 12 -0.21 -12.34 5.68
CA THR A 12 -1.47 -12.85 6.24
C THR A 12 -2.49 -13.06 5.12
N ALA A 13 -2.66 -12.08 4.23
CA ALA A 13 -3.58 -12.20 3.10
C ALA A 13 -3.22 -13.37 2.17
N ALA A 14 -1.94 -13.52 1.84
CA ALA A 14 -1.43 -14.60 1.01
C ALA A 14 -1.61 -15.97 1.68
N ALA A 15 -1.30 -16.09 2.97
CA ALA A 15 -1.46 -17.34 3.74
C ALA A 15 -2.91 -17.82 3.81
N HIS A 16 -3.87 -16.90 3.76
CA HIS A 16 -5.31 -17.21 3.74
C HIS A 16 -5.90 -17.34 2.32
N GLY A 17 -5.08 -17.25 1.26
CA GLY A 17 -5.53 -17.44 -0.12
C GLY A 17 -6.34 -16.29 -0.70
N TYR A 18 -6.29 -15.10 -0.11
CA TYR A 18 -6.90 -13.91 -0.71
C TYR A 18 -6.12 -13.49 -1.94
N ARG A 19 -6.77 -13.48 -3.11
CA ARG A 19 -6.16 -13.09 -4.39
C ARG A 19 -6.40 -11.63 -4.78
N ARG A 20 -7.33 -10.93 -4.10
CA ARG A 20 -7.71 -9.54 -4.42
C ARG A 20 -7.79 -8.72 -3.16
N LEU A 21 -7.09 -7.58 -3.13
CA LEU A 21 -6.99 -6.72 -1.94
C LEU A 21 -7.43 -5.29 -2.23
N VAL A 22 -8.09 -4.68 -1.25
CA VAL A 22 -8.26 -3.23 -1.16
C VAL A 22 -7.42 -2.74 0.01
N LEU A 23 -6.42 -1.93 -0.29
CA LEU A 23 -5.54 -1.26 0.66
C LEU A 23 -5.82 0.25 0.62
N GLY A 24 -4.98 1.05 1.29
CA GLY A 24 -5.13 2.51 1.26
C GLY A 24 -4.03 3.25 2.00
N ALA A 25 -4.28 4.53 2.27
CA ALA A 25 -3.36 5.45 2.93
C ALA A 25 -3.18 5.15 4.43
N TRP A 26 -2.60 3.99 4.74
CA TRP A 26 -2.51 3.43 6.09
C TRP A 26 -1.77 4.34 7.07
N GLY A 27 -2.53 4.93 8.00
CA GLY A 27 -2.01 5.85 9.01
C GLY A 27 -1.61 7.24 8.49
N CYS A 28 -2.00 7.62 7.27
CA CYS A 28 -1.66 8.92 6.69
C CYS A 28 -2.54 10.09 7.17
N GLY A 29 -3.59 9.80 7.96
CA GLY A 29 -4.46 10.81 8.58
C GLY A 29 -3.97 11.20 9.97
N VAL A 30 -4.78 10.88 11.00
CA VAL A 30 -4.49 11.22 12.41
C VAL A 30 -3.11 10.71 12.88
N PHE A 31 -2.67 9.55 12.41
CA PHE A 31 -1.36 8.99 12.77
C PHE A 31 -0.18 9.65 12.07
N ARG A 32 -0.43 10.56 11.12
CA ARG A 32 0.57 11.39 10.44
C ARG A 32 1.75 10.62 9.84
N ASN A 33 1.53 9.39 9.37
CA ASN A 33 2.51 8.73 8.50
C ASN A 33 2.65 9.54 7.21
N ASP A 34 3.88 9.63 6.71
CA ASP A 34 4.16 10.17 5.38
C ASP A 34 3.55 9.25 4.29
N PRO A 35 2.62 9.75 3.46
CA PRO A 35 1.99 8.97 2.39
C PRO A 35 2.99 8.33 1.43
N ALA A 36 4.09 9.01 1.10
CA ALA A 36 5.10 8.48 0.20
C ALA A 36 5.80 7.26 0.80
N ARG A 37 6.10 7.29 2.10
CA ARG A 37 6.70 6.15 2.82
C ARG A 37 5.75 4.97 2.95
N VAL A 38 4.46 5.22 3.12
CA VAL A 38 3.45 4.15 3.18
C VAL A 38 3.27 3.51 1.81
N ALA A 39 3.16 4.32 0.75
CA ALA A 39 3.07 3.82 -0.62
C ALA A 39 4.31 2.99 -0.98
N GLU A 40 5.51 3.47 -0.68
CA GLU A 40 6.76 2.74 -0.93
C GLU A 40 6.85 1.43 -0.14
N ALA A 41 6.39 1.42 1.12
CA ALA A 41 6.38 0.21 1.93
C ALA A 41 5.55 -0.92 1.32
N PHE A 42 4.43 -0.58 0.64
CA PHE A 42 3.66 -1.56 -0.11
C PHE A 42 4.27 -1.84 -1.49
N ARG A 43 4.76 -0.82 -2.20
CA ARG A 43 5.37 -0.97 -3.53
C ARG A 43 6.56 -1.92 -3.49
N ALA A 44 7.46 -1.78 -2.52
CA ALA A 44 8.63 -2.65 -2.35
C ALA A 44 8.27 -4.15 -2.20
N GLN A 45 7.04 -4.45 -1.77
CA GLN A 45 6.55 -5.81 -1.58
C GLN A 45 5.78 -6.34 -2.80
N LEU A 46 5.06 -5.45 -3.50
CA LEU A 46 4.11 -5.78 -4.58
C LEU A 46 4.67 -5.57 -5.99
N ALA A 47 5.67 -4.71 -6.16
CA ALA A 47 6.29 -4.46 -7.47
C ALA A 47 7.21 -5.63 -7.88
N PRO A 48 7.61 -5.72 -9.16
CA PRO A 48 8.53 -6.75 -9.63
C PRO A 48 9.81 -6.83 -8.76
N GLY A 49 10.17 -8.06 -8.37
CA GLY A 49 11.28 -8.33 -7.44
C GLY A 49 10.91 -8.26 -5.96
N GLY A 50 9.70 -7.81 -5.61
CA GLY A 50 9.15 -7.86 -4.26
C GLY A 50 8.67 -9.27 -3.87
N ARG A 51 8.60 -9.54 -2.57
CA ARG A 51 8.21 -10.85 -2.01
C ARG A 51 6.82 -11.33 -2.47
N PHE A 52 5.92 -10.41 -2.80
CA PHE A 52 4.53 -10.67 -3.16
C PHE A 52 4.19 -10.21 -4.58
N ALA A 53 5.18 -10.06 -5.45
CA ALA A 53 5.00 -9.56 -6.83
C ALA A 53 3.91 -10.33 -7.61
N ASP A 54 3.83 -11.65 -7.39
CA ASP A 54 2.89 -12.54 -8.09
C ASP A 54 1.83 -13.15 -7.16
N ALA A 55 1.73 -12.68 -5.91
CA ALA A 55 0.87 -13.31 -4.90
C ALA A 55 -0.62 -12.92 -5.05
N PHE A 56 -0.91 -11.79 -5.69
CA PHE A 56 -2.26 -11.23 -5.81
C PHE A 56 -2.61 -10.96 -7.28
N GLU A 57 -3.83 -11.31 -7.69
CA GLU A 57 -4.34 -10.98 -9.01
C GLU A 57 -4.67 -9.49 -9.16
N GLN A 58 -5.04 -8.84 -8.06
CA GLN A 58 -5.42 -7.43 -8.07
C GLN A 58 -5.21 -6.80 -6.70
N VAL A 59 -4.53 -5.66 -6.67
CA VAL A 59 -4.45 -4.80 -5.49
C VAL A 59 -4.92 -3.42 -5.88
N VAL A 60 -5.89 -2.88 -5.14
CA VAL A 60 -6.40 -1.52 -5.33
C VAL A 60 -6.10 -0.70 -4.09
N PHE A 61 -5.61 0.53 -4.27
CA PHE A 61 -5.48 1.50 -3.19
C PHE A 61 -6.68 2.44 -3.16
N GLY A 62 -7.62 2.19 -2.24
CA GLY A 62 -8.76 3.07 -1.98
C GLY A 62 -8.34 4.27 -1.15
N VAL A 63 -7.99 5.38 -1.81
CA VAL A 63 -7.53 6.61 -1.13
C VAL A 63 -8.56 7.72 -1.29
N LEU A 64 -9.42 7.88 -0.28
CA LEU A 64 -10.25 9.09 -0.15
C LEU A 64 -9.35 10.22 0.33
N ASP A 65 -9.14 11.21 -0.52
CA ASP A 65 -8.31 12.36 -0.22
C ASP A 65 -9.15 13.64 -0.30
N ARG A 66 -9.06 14.46 0.76
CA ARG A 66 -9.74 15.76 0.88
C ARG A 66 -8.74 16.90 1.09
N THR A 67 -7.44 16.62 0.97
CA THR A 67 -6.40 17.63 1.06
C THR A 67 -6.41 18.52 -0.18
N PRO A 68 -6.07 19.82 -0.04
CA PRO A 68 -5.82 20.65 -1.21
C PRO A 68 -4.75 20.01 -2.11
N GLY A 69 -5.10 19.77 -3.37
CA GLY A 69 -4.19 19.13 -4.34
C GLY A 69 -4.06 17.61 -4.24
N ASN A 70 -4.93 16.93 -3.47
CA ASN A 70 -4.95 15.46 -3.38
C ASN A 70 -3.59 14.83 -3.02
N VAL A 71 -2.85 15.44 -2.09
CA VAL A 71 -1.43 15.10 -1.85
C VAL A 71 -1.21 13.66 -1.42
N VAL A 72 -2.17 13.07 -0.71
CA VAL A 72 -2.11 11.68 -0.24
C VAL A 72 -2.36 10.74 -1.42
N ARG A 73 -3.44 10.94 -2.18
CA ARG A 73 -3.74 10.13 -3.36
C ARG A 73 -2.61 10.21 -4.38
N GLU A 74 -2.09 11.40 -4.63
CA GLU A 74 -1.01 11.63 -5.59
C GLU A 74 0.32 10.97 -5.16
N ALA A 75 0.59 10.81 -3.87
CA ALA A 75 1.75 10.06 -3.41
C ALA A 75 1.66 8.57 -3.79
N PHE A 76 0.47 7.97 -3.66
CA PHE A 76 0.24 6.59 -4.11
C PHE A 76 0.27 6.47 -5.63
N ALA A 77 -0.36 7.41 -6.35
CA ALA A 77 -0.34 7.42 -7.82
C ALA A 77 1.11 7.46 -8.36
N ARG A 78 1.97 8.32 -7.81
CA ARG A 78 3.39 8.41 -8.21
C ARG A 78 4.20 7.16 -7.88
N ALA A 79 3.92 6.53 -6.74
CA ALA A 79 4.66 5.32 -6.35
C ALA A 79 4.35 4.12 -7.26
N PHE A 80 3.14 4.05 -7.82
CA PHE A 80 2.68 2.94 -8.65
C PHE A 80 2.49 3.33 -10.13
N ALA A 81 3.13 4.41 -10.56
CA ALA A 81 3.14 4.87 -11.95
C ALA A 81 4.03 4.01 -12.85
#